data_AF-A0A8C9AWC9-F1
#
_entry.id   AF-A0A8C9AWC9-F1
#
_cell.length_a   1.000
_cell.length_b   1.000
_cell.length_c   1.000
_cell.angle_alpha   90.00
_cell.angle_beta   90.00
_cell.angle_gamma   90.00
#
_symmetry.space_group_name_H-M   'P 1'
#
loop_
_entity.id
_entity.type
_entity.pdbx_description
1 polymer ?
#
loop_
_entity_poly.entity_id
_entity_poly.type
_entity_poly.pdbx_seq_one_letter_code
_entity_poly.pdbx_strand_id
1 'polypeptide(L)' 'MVKKIEISQHAKYTCSFCGKTKMKRRAVGIWHCGSCMKTVAGGAWTYKDAKMEPNPHELRW' A
#
# COMPACT_ATOMS: atom_id res chain seq x y z
N MET A 1 -1.68 -17.18 14.31
CA MET A 1 -1.62 -15.72 14.08
C MET A 1 -0.53 -15.33 13.09
N VAL A 2 0.68 -15.88 13.22
CA VAL A 2 1.83 -15.65 12.30
C VAL A 2 1.49 -15.90 10.83
N LYS A 3 0.74 -16.98 10.52
CA LYS A 3 0.38 -17.32 9.13
C LYS A 3 -0.39 -16.20 8.39
N LYS A 4 -1.25 -15.44 9.08
CA LYS A 4 -1.97 -14.31 8.48
C LYS A 4 -1.02 -13.15 8.13
N ILE A 5 -0.05 -12.89 9.01
CA ILE A 5 1.01 -11.90 8.79
C ILE A 5 1.90 -12.33 7.62
N GLU A 6 2.25 -13.61 7.55
CA GLU A 6 3.10 -14.17 6.49
C GLU A 6 2.44 -14.09 5.10
N ILE A 7 1.13 -14.30 5.03
CA ILE A 7 0.36 -14.12 3.79
C ILE A 7 0.30 -12.65 3.39
N SER A 8 0.05 -11.76 4.36
CA SER A 8 -0.02 -10.31 4.11
C SER A 8 1.30 -9.71 3.59
N GLN A 9 2.45 -10.19 4.06
CA GLN A 9 3.76 -9.69 3.62
C GLN A 9 4.12 -10.13 2.18
N HIS A 10 3.63 -11.30 1.74
CA HIS A 10 3.87 -11.83 0.40
C HIS A 10 2.83 -11.37 -0.63
N ALA A 11 1.76 -10.73 -0.19
CA ALA A 11 0.75 -10.16 -1.07
C ALA A 11 1.36 -9.09 -1.99
N LYS A 12 1.14 -9.24 -3.29
CA LYS A 12 1.54 -8.25 -4.30
C LYS A 12 0.35 -7.35 -4.59
N TYR A 13 0.51 -6.04 -4.39
CA TYR A 13 -0.53 -5.07 -4.70
C TYR A 13 -0.22 -4.32 -6.01
N THR A 14 -1.27 -3.81 -6.63
CA THR A 14 -1.16 -2.90 -7.78
C THR A 14 -0.70 -1.52 -7.30
N CYS A 15 0.39 -1.03 -7.89
CA CYS A 15 0.89 0.31 -7.61
C CYS A 15 0.03 1.36 -8.30
N SER A 16 -0.50 2.32 -7.53
CA SER A 16 -1.35 3.39 -8.06
C SER A 16 -0.63 4.35 -9.01
N PHE A 17 0.72 4.39 -8.98
CA PHE A 17 1.52 5.30 -9.80
C PHE A 17 1.85 4.72 -11.18
N CYS A 18 2.12 3.42 -11.27
CA CYS A 18 2.58 2.80 -12.51
C CYS A 18 1.71 1.63 -13.01
N GLY A 19 0.61 1.33 -12.32
CA GLY A 19 -0.35 0.29 -12.68
C GLY A 19 0.15 -1.16 -12.55
N LYS A 20 1.43 -1.37 -12.20
CA LYS A 20 2.04 -2.70 -12.12
C LYS A 20 1.81 -3.34 -10.74
N THR A 21 1.55 -4.65 -10.71
CA THR A 21 1.40 -5.49 -9.51
C THR A 21 2.74 -5.86 -8.86
N LYS A 22 3.59 -4.84 -8.65
CA LYS A 22 4.93 -4.98 -8.05
C LYS A 22 5.07 -4.22 -6.73
N MET A 23 3.95 -3.88 -6.08
CA MET A 23 3.96 -3.23 -4.78
C MET A 23 4.14 -4.25 -3.67
N LYS A 24 5.16 -4.06 -2.83
CA LYS A 24 5.52 -4.97 -1.73
C LYS A 24 5.76 -4.18 -0.45
N ARG A 25 5.44 -4.77 0.70
CA ARG A 25 5.74 -4.18 2.00
C ARG A 25 7.24 -4.29 2.29
N ARG A 26 7.85 -3.21 2.78
CA ARG A 26 9.26 -3.20 3.23
C ARG A 26 9.37 -3.17 4.75
N ALA A 27 8.52 -2.39 5.39
CA ALA A 27 8.40 -2.31 6.84
C ALA A 27 6.92 -2.11 7.22
N VAL A 28 6.60 -2.09 8.52
CA VAL A 28 5.25 -1.71 8.98
C VAL A 28 4.90 -0.32 8.43
N GLY A 29 3.80 -0.21 7.71
CA GLY A 29 3.33 1.05 7.14
C GLY A 29 4.14 1.58 5.95
N ILE A 30 5.21 0.90 5.52
CA ILE A 30 6.06 1.34 4.40
C ILE A 30 5.99 0.34 3.26
N TRP A 31 5.63 0.83 2.08
CA TRP A 31 5.43 0.05 0.87
C TRP A 31 6.34 0.55 -0.25
N HIS A 32 6.90 -0.37 -1.03
CA HIS A 32 7.82 -0.07 -2.12
C HIS A 32 7.39 -0.77 -3.41
N CYS A 33 7.36 -0.01 -4.50
CA CYS A 33 7.11 -0.54 -5.82
C CYS A 33 8.40 -0.95 -6.52
N GLY A 34 8.54 -2.22 -6.86
CA GLY A 34 9.72 -2.74 -7.57
C GLY A 34 9.86 -2.26 -9.03
N SER A 35 8.83 -1.67 -9.65
CA SER A 35 8.90 -1.20 -11.05
C SER A 35 9.21 0.28 -11.18
N CYS A 36 8.56 1.15 -10.41
CA CYS A 36 8.78 2.59 -10.48
C CYS A 36 9.64 3.13 -9.35
N MET A 37 10.13 2.25 -8.46
CA MET A 37 11.00 2.58 -7.32
C MET A 37 10.39 3.59 -6.34
N LYS A 38 9.07 3.77 -6.37
CA LYS A 38 8.36 4.65 -5.42
C LYS A 38 8.16 3.93 -4.09
N THR A 39 8.47 4.64 -3.02
CA THR A 39 8.13 4.27 -1.64
C THR A 39 6.98 5.13 -1.16
N VAL A 40 5.98 4.52 -0.51
CA VAL A 40 4.82 5.22 0.03
C VAL A 40 4.46 4.69 1.41
N ALA A 41 3.88 5.58 2.21
CA ALA A 41 3.21 5.20 3.45
C ALA A 41 1.86 4.55 3.13
N GLY A 42 1.47 3.56 3.91
CA GLY A 42 0.20 2.86 3.78
C GLY A 42 -0.12 2.09 5.05
N GLY A 43 -1.02 1.13 4.96
CA GLY A 43 -1.46 0.40 6.14
C GLY A 43 -0.39 -0.51 6.71
N ALA A 44 -0.54 -0.81 8.00
CA ALA A 44 0.39 -1.69 8.71
C ALA A 44 0.47 -3.08 8.08
N TRP A 45 -0.66 -3.61 7.57
CA TRP A 45 -0.75 -4.96 7.00
C TRP A 45 -1.32 -4.98 5.58
N THR A 46 -2.00 -3.92 5.16
CA THR A 46 -2.61 -3.79 3.82
C THR A 46 -2.11 -2.53 3.13
N TYR A 47 -1.83 -2.62 1.83
CA TYR A 47 -1.35 -1.46 1.05
C TYR A 47 -2.34 -0.31 1.04
N LYS A 48 -3.64 -0.62 0.95
CA LYS A 48 -4.71 0.35 1.13
C LYS A 48 -5.03 0.47 2.61
N ASP A 49 -4.81 1.66 3.16
CA ASP A 49 -5.39 2.07 4.44
C ASP A 49 -6.42 3.17 4.12
N ALA A 50 -7.67 2.96 4.54
CA ALA A 50 -8.80 3.85 4.21
C ALA A 50 -8.67 5.26 4.81
N LYS A 51 -7.66 5.52 5.65
CA LYS A 51 -7.42 6.83 6.27
C LYS A 51 -6.65 7.81 5.38
N MET A 52 -6.15 7.35 4.22
CA MET A 52 -5.63 8.23 3.15
C MET A 52 -6.64 8.31 2.00
N GLU A 53 -7.93 8.34 2.30
CA GLU A 53 -8.86 9.02 1.41
C GLU A 53 -8.75 10.51 1.72
N PRO A 54 -8.52 11.42 0.75
CA PRO A 54 -8.90 12.80 0.97
C PRO A 54 -10.37 12.75 1.35
N ASN A 55 -10.71 13.32 2.52
CA ASN A 55 -12.08 13.44 2.96
C ASN A 55 -12.92 13.94 1.76
N PRO A 56 -13.92 13.18 1.26
CA PRO A 56 -14.70 13.61 0.10
C PRO A 56 -15.43 14.94 0.36
N HIS A 57 -15.49 15.40 1.61
CA HIS A 57 -15.97 16.73 2.00
C HIS A 57 -14.95 17.88 1.87
N GLU A 58 -13.64 17.63 1.66
CA GLU A 58 -12.62 18.68 1.45
C GLU A 58 -12.26 18.91 -0.03
N LEU A 59 -12.84 18.14 -0.95
CA LEU A 59 -12.69 18.31 -2.40
C LEU A 59 -13.99 18.81 -3.04
N ARG A 60 -14.60 19.84 -2.44
CA ARG A 60 -15.62 20.65 -3.11
C ARG A 60 -15.01 22.02 -3.36
N TRP A 61 -14.89 22.36 -4.65
CA TRP A 61 -14.78 23.76 -5.07
C TRP A 61 -15.98 24.53 -4.55
#